data_AF-A0A9D5VGX2-F1
#
_entry.id   AF-A0A9D5VGX2-F1
#
_cell.length_a   1.000
_cell.length_b   1.000
_cell.length_c   1.000
_cell.angle_alpha   90.00
_cell.angle_beta   90.00
_cell.angle_gamma   90.00
#
_symmetry.space_group_name_H-M   'P 1'
#
loop_
_entity.id
_entity.type
_entity.pdbx_description
1 polymer ?
#
loop_
_entity_poly.entity_id
_entity_poly.type
_entity_poly.pdbx_seq_one_letter_code
_entity_poly.pdbx_strand_id
1 'polypeptide(L)'
;MKNLKTITMTSVLFLVLVSMLTLNSAYARDFSITKTGKFNVTKDALLSIMTDYQNFGQGSQHKYHLSGIDEIKVVKVIDDHHYYTWININDIRNYYYFDYVTITKEASSGKITVTSVKPDTTTAKALQKELNLPYKPFFSHSTVVWTIEEQHDQNGKFIYSLVTYNGHFTASGFGVNLVATIINSNLHKTATELFSAFGEELL
;
A
#
# COMPACT_ATOMS: atom_id res chain seq x y z
N MET A 1 39.24 36.84 -34.92
CA MET A 1 38.10 35.90 -34.92
C MET A 1 38.21 34.89 -33.77
N LYS A 2 38.12 35.31 -32.50
CA LYS A 2 38.32 34.43 -31.32
C LYS A 2 37.14 34.39 -30.32
N ASN A 3 35.99 35.00 -30.60
CA ASN A 3 34.92 35.15 -29.59
C ASN A 3 33.58 34.48 -29.90
N LEU A 4 33.45 33.72 -31.00
CA LEU A 4 32.16 33.09 -31.35
C LEU A 4 31.98 31.67 -30.79
N LYS A 5 33.07 30.96 -30.49
CA LYS A 5 33.02 29.58 -29.94
C LYS A 5 32.73 29.54 -28.44
N THR A 6 33.12 30.56 -27.68
CA THR A 6 32.92 30.59 -26.22
C THR A 6 31.48 30.94 -25.84
N ILE A 7 30.79 31.76 -26.65
CA ILE A 7 29.42 32.20 -26.37
C ILE A 7 28.41 31.05 -26.59
N THR A 8 28.66 30.17 -27.57
CA THR A 8 27.77 29.03 -27.88
C THR A 8 27.86 27.92 -26.82
N MET A 9 29.05 27.60 -26.31
CA MET A 9 29.21 26.53 -25.32
C MET A 9 28.66 26.91 -23.93
N THR A 10 28.79 28.19 -23.55
CA THR A 10 28.28 28.70 -22.27
C THR A 10 26.75 28.79 -22.25
N SER A 11 26.13 29.12 -23.39
CA SER A 11 24.67 29.21 -23.52
C SER A 11 23.97 27.84 -23.50
N VAL A 12 24.62 26.80 -24.07
CA VAL A 12 24.09 25.43 -24.05
C VAL A 12 24.19 24.81 -22.65
N LEU A 13 25.27 25.05 -21.90
CA LEU A 13 25.36 24.63 -20.50
C LEU A 13 24.32 25.32 -19.61
N PHE A 14 24.04 26.61 -19.85
CA PHE A 14 23.03 27.35 -19.10
C PHE A 14 21.60 26.84 -19.39
N LEU A 15 21.30 26.44 -20.63
CA LEU A 15 20.01 25.83 -20.99
C LEU A 15 19.82 24.42 -20.42
N VAL A 16 20.88 23.62 -20.30
CA VAL A 16 20.83 22.30 -19.63
C VAL A 16 20.70 22.47 -18.10
N LEU A 17 21.39 23.44 -17.49
CA LEU A 17 21.21 23.73 -16.06
C LEU A 17 19.82 24.30 -15.74
N VAL A 18 19.31 25.24 -16.56
CA VAL A 18 17.99 25.83 -16.36
C VAL A 18 16.88 24.81 -16.59
N SER A 19 17.00 23.89 -17.56
CA SER A 19 16.04 22.79 -17.73
C SER A 19 16.09 21.74 -16.60
N MET A 20 17.25 21.57 -15.93
CA MET A 20 17.34 20.77 -14.70
C MET A 20 16.81 21.50 -13.46
N LEU A 21 16.86 22.84 -13.42
CA LEU A 21 16.33 23.65 -12.32
C LEU A 21 14.82 23.91 -12.42
N THR A 22 14.22 23.81 -13.62
CA THR A 22 12.76 23.96 -13.81
C THR A 22 11.96 22.66 -13.64
N LEU A 23 12.61 21.51 -13.41
CA LEU A 23 11.95 20.22 -13.10
C LEU A 23 11.77 19.99 -11.58
N ASN A 24 11.93 21.05 -10.78
CA ASN A 24 11.65 21.07 -9.34
C ASN A 24 10.13 21.13 -9.04
N SER A 25 9.27 20.79 -9.99
CA SER A 25 7.86 20.54 -9.70
C SER A 25 7.74 19.23 -8.92
N ALA A 26 7.15 19.29 -7.73
CA ALA A 26 6.65 18.08 -7.07
C ALA A 26 5.65 17.41 -8.01
N TYR A 27 5.98 16.22 -8.50
CA TYR A 27 5.07 15.44 -9.30
C TYR A 27 4.20 14.61 -8.34
N ALA A 28 2.91 14.91 -8.37
CA ALA A 28 1.86 14.10 -7.75
C ALA A 28 1.44 13.02 -8.76
N ARG A 29 1.36 11.76 -8.32
CA ARG A 29 0.87 10.65 -9.12
C ARG A 29 -0.12 9.83 -8.30
N ASP A 30 -1.29 9.62 -8.88
CA ASP A 30 -2.21 8.58 -8.44
C ASP A 30 -1.84 7.26 -9.11
N PHE A 31 -2.04 6.16 -8.38
CA PHE A 31 -1.98 4.82 -8.94
C PHE A 31 -3.15 4.00 -8.40
N SER A 32 -3.51 2.97 -9.17
CA SER A 32 -4.53 2.00 -8.79
C SER A 32 -4.07 0.61 -9.23
N ILE A 33 -4.11 -0.34 -8.31
CA ILE A 33 -3.80 -1.74 -8.57
C ILE A 33 -4.99 -2.55 -8.12
N THR A 34 -5.49 -3.40 -9.01
CA THR A 34 -6.55 -4.35 -8.70
C THR A 34 -6.06 -5.77 -8.93
N LYS A 35 -6.30 -6.65 -7.96
CA LYS A 35 -6.01 -8.08 -8.07
C LYS A 35 -7.21 -8.87 -7.56
N THR A 36 -7.52 -9.94 -8.25
CA THR A 36 -8.60 -10.86 -7.89
C THR A 36 -8.00 -12.22 -7.58
N GLY A 37 -8.52 -12.86 -6.54
CA GLY A 37 -8.26 -14.26 -6.25
C GLY A 37 -9.55 -15.01 -5.98
N LYS A 38 -9.45 -16.33 -6.14
CA LYS A 38 -10.54 -17.28 -5.99
C LYS A 38 -10.12 -18.32 -4.96
N PHE A 39 -10.95 -18.52 -3.94
CA PHE A 39 -10.64 -19.37 -2.80
C PHE A 39 -11.75 -20.38 -2.51
N ASN A 40 -11.37 -21.53 -1.97
CA ASN A 40 -12.28 -22.60 -1.58
C ASN A 40 -12.49 -22.64 -0.06
N VAL A 41 -12.86 -21.51 0.55
CA VAL A 41 -13.13 -21.37 1.99
C VAL A 41 -14.35 -20.52 2.26
N THR A 42 -14.74 -20.37 3.53
CA THR A 42 -15.83 -19.47 3.91
C THR A 42 -15.37 -18.00 3.90
N LYS A 43 -16.32 -17.06 3.77
CA LYS A 43 -16.05 -15.61 3.83
C LYS A 43 -15.43 -15.20 5.17
N ASP A 44 -15.92 -15.76 6.28
CA ASP A 44 -15.40 -15.45 7.61
C ASP A 44 -13.99 -16.01 7.82
N ALA A 45 -13.66 -17.19 7.28
CA ALA A 45 -12.30 -17.72 7.33
C ALA A 45 -11.34 -16.82 6.54
N LEU A 46 -11.73 -16.40 5.33
CA LEU A 46 -10.91 -15.51 4.53
C LEU A 46 -10.75 -14.12 5.18
N LEU A 47 -11.84 -13.56 5.75
CA LEU A 47 -11.78 -12.33 6.53
C LEU A 47 -10.80 -12.47 7.70
N SER A 48 -10.91 -13.56 8.47
CA SER A 48 -10.05 -13.82 9.63
C SER A 48 -8.58 -13.80 9.23
N ILE A 49 -8.20 -14.49 8.15
CA ILE A 49 -6.83 -14.51 7.64
C ILE A 49 -6.39 -13.10 7.21
N MET A 50 -7.23 -12.39 6.45
CA MET A 50 -6.91 -11.07 5.91
C MET A 50 -6.74 -9.98 6.98
N THR A 51 -7.42 -10.13 8.11
CA THR A 51 -7.31 -9.19 9.25
C THR A 51 -6.37 -9.68 10.34
N ASP A 52 -5.67 -10.79 10.13
CA ASP A 52 -4.69 -11.34 11.07
C ASP A 52 -3.35 -10.59 11.00
N TYR A 53 -3.43 -9.26 11.14
CA TYR A 53 -2.33 -8.31 10.92
C TYR A 53 -1.04 -8.70 11.65
N GLN A 54 -1.16 -9.15 12.90
CA GLN A 54 -0.01 -9.50 13.74
C GLN A 54 0.78 -10.69 13.19
N ASN A 55 0.16 -11.55 12.39
CA ASN A 55 0.77 -12.71 11.79
C ASN A 55 1.31 -12.45 10.36
N PHE A 56 1.21 -11.22 9.86
CA PHE A 56 1.90 -10.81 8.63
C PHE A 56 3.25 -10.16 8.93
N GLY A 57 4.27 -10.56 8.19
CA GLY A 57 5.57 -9.90 8.24
C GLY A 57 6.69 -10.70 7.58
N GLN A 58 7.91 -10.29 7.85
CA GLN A 58 9.12 -11.01 7.44
C GLN A 58 9.73 -11.74 8.64
N GLY A 59 10.18 -12.97 8.42
CA GLY A 59 10.80 -13.82 9.44
C GLY A 59 9.95 -14.99 9.88
N SER A 60 10.56 -15.90 10.64
CA SER A 60 9.97 -17.19 11.03
C SER A 60 8.87 -17.09 12.09
N GLN A 61 8.73 -15.93 12.74
CA GLN A 61 7.69 -15.69 13.76
C GLN A 61 6.32 -15.34 13.16
N HIS A 62 6.27 -15.01 11.86
CA HIS A 62 5.03 -14.66 11.17
C HIS A 62 4.48 -15.87 10.42
N LYS A 63 3.17 -16.05 10.49
CA LYS A 63 2.47 -17.11 9.77
C LYS A 63 2.41 -16.82 8.26
N TYR A 64 2.18 -15.57 7.89
CA TYR A 64 2.04 -15.15 6.51
C TYR A 64 3.23 -14.27 6.09
N HIS A 65 4.01 -14.75 5.13
CA HIS A 65 5.17 -14.02 4.64
C HIS A 65 4.77 -12.91 3.68
N LEU A 66 5.12 -11.66 3.99
CA LEU A 66 4.97 -10.52 3.08
C LEU A 66 6.31 -9.83 2.87
N SER A 67 6.80 -9.83 1.63
CA SER A 67 8.04 -9.13 1.29
C SER A 67 7.91 -7.63 1.57
N GLY A 68 8.92 -7.06 2.22
CA GLY A 68 9.04 -5.64 2.53
C GLY A 68 8.29 -5.20 3.78
N ILE A 69 7.41 -6.03 4.36
CA ILE A 69 6.69 -5.70 5.60
C ILE A 69 7.39 -6.40 6.76
N ASP A 70 8.06 -5.63 7.61
CA ASP A 70 8.68 -6.20 8.81
C ASP A 70 7.61 -6.61 9.82
N GLU A 71 6.62 -5.74 10.05
CA GLU A 71 5.65 -5.93 11.12
C GLU A 71 4.36 -5.13 10.86
N ILE A 72 3.22 -5.71 11.24
CA ILE A 72 1.96 -4.98 11.40
C ILE A 72 1.42 -5.20 12.81
N LYS A 73 1.01 -4.11 13.48
CA LYS A 73 0.40 -4.13 14.81
C LYS A 73 -0.98 -3.54 14.77
N VAL A 74 -1.97 -4.20 15.37
CA VAL A 74 -3.22 -3.53 15.79
C VAL A 74 -2.89 -2.74 17.04
N VAL A 75 -2.99 -1.40 16.96
CA VAL A 75 -2.50 -0.50 18.02
C VAL A 75 -3.63 0.16 18.83
N LYS A 76 -4.84 0.22 18.28
CA LYS A 76 -6.00 0.79 18.98
C LYS A 76 -7.29 0.21 18.41
N VAL A 77 -8.05 -0.49 19.25
CA VAL A 77 -9.36 -1.05 18.88
C VAL A 77 -10.45 -0.09 19.35
N ILE A 78 -11.35 0.30 18.45
CA ILE A 78 -12.55 1.08 18.78
C ILE A 78 -13.71 0.12 18.99
N ASP A 79 -13.90 -0.80 18.05
CA ASP A 79 -14.84 -1.92 18.11
C ASP A 79 -14.39 -3.05 17.15
N ASP A 80 -15.20 -4.10 17.00
CA ASP A 80 -14.89 -5.27 16.16
C ASP A 80 -14.77 -4.95 14.65
N HIS A 81 -15.26 -3.77 14.24
CA HIS A 81 -15.27 -3.31 12.85
C HIS A 81 -14.33 -2.13 12.60
N HIS A 82 -13.85 -1.46 13.66
CA HIS A 82 -13.06 -0.25 13.57
C HIS A 82 -11.82 -0.30 14.47
N TYR A 83 -10.64 -0.17 13.88
CA TYR A 83 -9.39 -0.15 14.62
C TYR A 83 -8.28 0.53 13.82
N TYR A 84 -7.21 0.91 14.53
CA TYR A 84 -5.98 1.41 13.93
C TYR A 84 -4.92 0.34 13.90
N THR A 85 -4.20 0.28 12.78
CA THR A 85 -2.97 -0.51 12.66
C THR A 85 -1.78 0.43 12.52
N TRP A 86 -0.61 -0.07 12.91
CA TRP A 86 0.69 0.52 12.60
C TRP A 86 1.48 -0.48 11.77
N ILE A 87 2.07 -0.01 10.68
CA ILE A 87 2.75 -0.84 9.69
C ILE A 87 4.20 -0.36 9.58
N ASN A 88 5.14 -1.29 9.69
CA ASN A 88 6.56 -1.10 9.42
C ASN A 88 6.93 -1.75 8.09
N ILE A 89 7.35 -0.93 7.13
CA ILE A 89 7.80 -1.39 5.81
C ILE A 89 9.30 -1.13 5.68
N ASN A 90 10.06 -2.22 5.63
CA ASN A 90 11.50 -2.27 5.44
C ASN A 90 11.81 -2.65 3.98
N ASP A 91 11.59 -1.67 3.12
CA ASP A 91 11.90 -1.73 1.70
C ASP A 91 12.81 -0.52 1.36
N ILE A 92 12.91 -0.11 0.10
CA ILE A 92 13.86 0.90 -0.43
C ILE A 92 14.00 2.19 0.41
N ARG A 93 13.00 2.60 1.21
CA ARG A 93 13.05 3.85 1.98
C ARG A 93 12.77 3.77 3.48
N ASN A 94 12.50 2.59 4.03
CA ASN A 94 12.08 2.35 5.42
C ASN A 94 11.03 3.38 5.91
N TYR A 95 9.77 3.01 5.84
CA TYR A 95 8.66 3.89 6.16
C TYR A 95 7.64 3.22 7.07
N TYR A 96 7.00 4.07 7.88
CA TYR A 96 6.10 3.63 8.95
C TYR A 96 4.87 4.52 8.91
N TYR A 97 3.69 3.92 9.00
CA TYR A 97 2.46 4.68 8.98
C TYR A 97 1.37 3.97 9.76
N PHE A 98 0.32 4.73 10.07
CA PHE A 98 -0.91 4.20 10.63
C PHE A 98 -1.94 4.06 9.53
N ASP A 99 -2.78 3.04 9.61
CA ASP A 99 -4.03 2.95 8.87
C ASP A 99 -5.19 2.87 9.86
N TYR A 100 -6.32 3.44 9.47
CA TYR A 100 -7.62 3.22 10.07
C TYR A 100 -8.36 2.17 9.23
N VAL A 101 -8.73 1.07 9.88
CA VAL A 101 -9.40 -0.06 9.25
C VAL A 101 -10.88 -0.04 9.59
N THR A 102 -11.71 -0.24 8.58
CA THR A 102 -13.17 -0.37 8.68
C THR A 102 -13.61 -1.65 8.01
N ILE A 103 -14.39 -2.48 8.71
CA ILE A 103 -15.01 -3.70 8.19
C ILE A 103 -16.51 -3.48 8.05
N THR A 104 -17.05 -3.63 6.85
CA THR A 104 -18.49 -3.53 6.58
C THR A 104 -19.01 -4.87 6.08
N LYS A 105 -20.10 -5.36 6.67
CA LYS A 105 -20.82 -6.56 6.21
C LYS A 105 -22.20 -6.14 5.70
N GLU A 106 -22.48 -6.35 4.42
CA GLU A 106 -23.77 -6.04 3.82
C GLU A 106 -24.76 -7.20 4.06
N ALA A 107 -25.90 -6.92 4.70
CA ALA A 107 -26.87 -7.96 5.07
C ALA A 107 -27.54 -8.63 3.85
N SER A 108 -27.80 -7.88 2.78
CA SER A 108 -28.50 -8.35 1.57
C SER A 108 -27.67 -9.30 0.72
N SER A 109 -26.43 -8.92 0.42
CA SER A 109 -25.53 -9.68 -0.45
C SER A 109 -24.60 -10.61 0.33
N GLY A 110 -24.46 -10.37 1.64
CA GLY A 110 -23.42 -10.98 2.46
C GLY A 110 -22.01 -10.53 2.06
N LYS A 111 -21.85 -9.50 1.24
CA LYS A 111 -20.56 -8.93 0.86
C LYS A 111 -19.84 -8.39 2.10
N ILE A 112 -18.55 -8.69 2.21
CA ILE A 112 -17.69 -8.13 3.24
C ILE A 112 -16.71 -7.18 2.57
N THR A 113 -16.57 -5.97 3.11
CA THR A 113 -15.60 -4.98 2.63
C THR A 113 -14.66 -4.60 3.78
N VAL A 114 -13.36 -4.73 3.57
CA VAL A 114 -12.33 -4.24 4.51
C VAL A 114 -11.63 -3.06 3.86
N THR A 115 -11.81 -1.87 4.45
CA THR A 115 -11.21 -0.63 3.96
C THR A 115 -10.13 -0.18 4.94
N SER A 116 -8.93 0.07 4.44
CA SER A 116 -7.83 0.66 5.21
C SER A 116 -7.46 2.00 4.60
N VAL A 117 -7.49 3.06 5.40
CA VAL A 117 -7.16 4.42 4.97
C VAL A 117 -6.16 5.05 5.92
N LYS A 118 -5.25 5.88 5.40
CA LYS A 118 -4.41 6.70 6.27
C LYS A 118 -5.29 7.68 7.06
N PRO A 119 -5.15 7.75 8.40
CA PRO A 119 -5.82 8.78 9.17
C PRO A 119 -5.27 10.15 8.80
N ASP A 120 -6.01 11.20 9.14
CA ASP A 120 -5.51 12.56 8.98
C ASP A 120 -4.22 12.81 9.79
N THR A 121 -3.48 13.86 9.41
CA THR A 121 -2.17 14.16 10.02
C THR A 121 -2.26 14.44 11.52
N THR A 122 -3.36 15.02 12.00
CA THR A 122 -3.55 15.33 13.42
C THR A 122 -3.71 14.03 14.21
N THR A 123 -4.57 13.14 13.73
CA THR A 123 -4.80 11.81 14.32
C THR A 123 -3.53 10.96 14.28
N ALA A 124 -2.81 10.92 13.16
CA ALA A 124 -1.55 10.17 13.04
C ALA A 124 -0.47 10.66 14.03
N LYS A 125 -0.33 11.98 14.20
CA LYS A 125 0.62 12.56 15.18
C LYS A 125 0.21 12.27 16.62
N ALA A 126 -1.09 12.28 16.91
CA ALA A 126 -1.60 11.92 18.23
C ALA A 126 -1.26 10.46 18.56
N LEU A 127 -1.52 9.52 17.64
CA LEU A 127 -1.18 8.10 17.78
C LEU A 127 0.33 7.88 17.93
N GLN A 128 1.15 8.56 17.11
CA GLN A 128 2.61 8.52 17.22
C GLN A 128 3.08 8.89 18.64
N LYS A 129 2.53 9.97 19.21
CA LYS A 129 2.90 10.43 20.55
C LYS A 129 2.36 9.50 21.64
N GLU A 130 1.10 9.07 21.53
CA GLU A 130 0.41 8.19 22.48
C GLU A 130 1.13 6.84 22.61
N LEU A 131 1.56 6.27 21.48
CA LEU A 131 2.08 4.90 21.41
C LEU A 131 3.61 4.82 21.35
N ASN A 132 4.30 5.96 21.25
CA ASN A 132 5.74 6.04 21.06
C ASN A 132 6.24 5.20 19.86
N LEU A 133 5.47 5.22 18.76
CA LEU A 133 5.80 4.52 17.52
C LEU A 133 6.20 5.53 16.43
N PRO A 134 7.19 5.23 15.58
CA PRO A 134 7.62 6.16 14.54
C PRO A 134 6.55 6.34 13.47
N TYR A 135 6.45 7.56 12.93
CA TYR A 135 5.59 7.92 11.81
C TYR A 135 6.39 8.66 10.75
N LYS A 136 6.52 8.04 9.59
CA LYS A 136 7.24 8.56 8.42
C LYS A 136 6.60 7.94 7.18
N PRO A 137 5.38 8.38 6.80
CA PRO A 137 4.67 7.77 5.69
C PRO A 137 5.39 8.08 4.37
N PHE A 138 5.40 7.11 3.45
CA PHE A 138 5.89 7.33 2.10
C PHE A 138 4.81 7.97 1.19
N PHE A 139 3.56 7.52 1.33
CA PHE A 139 2.40 8.08 0.64
C PHE A 139 1.71 9.13 1.51
N SER A 140 1.32 10.27 0.94
CA SER A 140 0.53 11.28 1.67
C SER A 140 -0.91 10.80 1.91
N HIS A 141 -1.45 9.99 0.99
CA HIS A 141 -2.71 9.29 1.14
C HIS A 141 -2.66 7.93 0.45
N SER A 142 -3.32 6.94 1.03
CA SER A 142 -3.57 5.64 0.40
C SER A 142 -4.81 5.01 0.97
N THR A 143 -5.49 4.24 0.12
CA THR A 143 -6.69 3.48 0.44
C THR A 143 -6.53 2.07 -0.08
N VAL A 144 -6.69 1.09 0.80
CA VAL A 144 -6.78 -0.32 0.44
C VAL A 144 -8.22 -0.75 0.63
N VAL A 145 -8.83 -1.31 -0.39
CA VAL A 145 -10.18 -1.88 -0.29
C VAL A 145 -10.11 -3.34 -0.68
N TRP A 146 -10.47 -4.19 0.25
CA TRP A 146 -10.75 -5.59 0.00
C TRP A 146 -12.24 -5.82 -0.06
N THR A 147 -12.69 -6.58 -1.03
CA THR A 147 -14.07 -7.03 -1.16
C THR A 147 -14.07 -8.56 -1.21
N ILE A 148 -14.81 -9.18 -0.30
CA ILE A 148 -15.01 -10.62 -0.23
C ILE A 148 -16.48 -10.90 -0.59
N GLU A 149 -16.67 -11.62 -1.69
CA GLU A 149 -17.99 -11.97 -2.21
C GLU A 149 -18.06 -13.47 -2.50
N GLU A 150 -19.25 -14.03 -2.33
CA GLU A 150 -19.53 -15.39 -2.75
C GLU A 150 -19.97 -15.38 -4.20
N GLN A 151 -19.36 -16.24 -5.01
CA GLN A 151 -19.84 -16.47 -6.38
C GLN A 151 -19.95 -17.97 -6.64
N HIS A 152 -20.89 -18.31 -7.51
CA HIS A 152 -21.11 -19.66 -7.97
C HIS A 152 -20.60 -19.76 -9.41
N ASP A 153 -19.78 -20.76 -9.71
CA ASP A 153 -19.43 -21.12 -11.08
C ASP A 153 -19.88 -22.56 -11.40
N GLN A 154 -19.56 -23.02 -12.61
CA GLN A 154 -19.93 -24.35 -13.09
C GLN A 154 -19.35 -25.51 -12.25
N ASN A 155 -18.33 -25.23 -11.43
CA ASN A 155 -17.62 -26.21 -10.60
C ASN A 155 -17.98 -26.11 -9.10
N GLY A 156 -18.88 -25.18 -8.71
CA GLY A 156 -19.38 -25.07 -7.35
C GLY A 156 -19.33 -23.66 -6.76
N LYS A 157 -19.41 -23.59 -5.43
CA LYS A 157 -19.37 -22.35 -4.65
C LYS A 157 -17.93 -21.96 -4.35
N PHE A 158 -17.56 -20.72 -4.66
CA PHE A 158 -16.25 -20.17 -4.39
C PHE A 158 -16.35 -18.79 -3.76
N ILE A 159 -15.34 -18.42 -2.98
CA ILE A 159 -15.22 -17.07 -2.46
C ILE A 159 -14.22 -16.30 -3.30
N TYR A 160 -14.71 -15.21 -3.89
CA TYR A 160 -13.91 -14.28 -4.66
C TYR A 160 -13.48 -13.15 -3.74
N SER A 161 -12.18 -12.87 -3.74
CA SER A 161 -11.63 -11.70 -3.08
C SER A 161 -11.02 -10.78 -4.12
N LEU A 162 -11.46 -9.54 -4.09
CA LEU A 162 -10.94 -8.45 -4.90
C LEU A 162 -10.20 -7.50 -3.97
N VAL A 163 -8.93 -7.25 -4.23
CA VAL A 163 -8.20 -6.14 -3.61
C VAL A 163 -8.00 -5.04 -4.61
N THR A 164 -8.35 -3.83 -4.21
CA THR A 164 -7.98 -2.60 -4.91
C THR A 164 -7.14 -1.75 -3.98
N TYR A 165 -5.92 -1.45 -4.39
CA TYR A 165 -5.01 -0.55 -3.69
C TYR A 165 -4.87 0.74 -4.50
N ASN A 166 -5.30 1.84 -3.90
CA ASN A 166 -5.19 3.18 -4.46
C ASN A 166 -4.23 3.98 -3.60
N GLY A 167 -3.40 4.82 -4.22
CA GLY A 167 -2.59 5.74 -3.45
C GLY A 167 -2.10 6.92 -4.24
N HIS A 168 -1.69 7.92 -3.48
CA HIS A 168 -1.15 9.17 -3.97
C HIS A 168 0.22 9.37 -3.35
N PHE A 169 1.23 9.54 -4.21
CA PHE A 169 2.54 9.99 -3.76
C PHE A 169 2.95 11.26 -4.47
N THR A 170 3.64 12.10 -3.72
CA THR A 170 4.36 13.26 -4.25
C THR A 170 5.84 12.95 -4.19
N ALA A 171 6.50 13.01 -5.34
CA ALA A 171 7.96 12.90 -5.42
C ALA A 171 8.50 14.08 -6.24
N SER A 172 9.65 14.62 -5.82
CA SER A 172 10.36 15.65 -6.57
C SER A 172 11.53 15.03 -7.35
N GLY A 173 11.80 15.58 -8.54
CA GLY A 173 13.00 15.25 -9.34
C GLY A 173 12.84 14.13 -10.38
N PHE A 174 13.94 13.82 -11.06
CA PHE A 174 14.02 12.99 -12.28
C PHE A 174 13.71 11.48 -12.08
N GLY A 175 13.37 11.06 -10.87
CA GLY A 175 13.13 9.65 -10.51
C GLY A 175 11.68 9.25 -10.31
N VAL A 176 10.72 10.17 -10.49
CA VAL A 176 9.29 9.93 -10.15
C VAL A 176 8.72 8.72 -10.89
N ASN A 177 8.98 8.60 -12.20
CA ASN A 177 8.47 7.47 -12.99
C ASN A 177 9.14 6.15 -12.58
N LEU A 178 10.44 6.14 -12.30
CA LEU A 178 11.15 4.95 -11.82
C LEU A 178 10.62 4.51 -10.45
N VAL A 179 10.42 5.47 -9.53
CA VAL A 179 9.83 5.24 -8.22
C VAL A 179 8.40 4.71 -8.36
N ALA A 180 7.59 5.27 -9.26
CA ALA A 180 6.23 4.79 -9.55
C ALA A 180 6.24 3.33 -10.04
N THR A 181 7.14 2.99 -10.97
CA THR A 181 7.27 1.63 -11.52
C THR A 181 7.69 0.64 -10.45
N ILE A 182 8.66 0.99 -9.62
CA ILE A 182 9.12 0.15 -8.51
C ILE A 182 8.00 -0.07 -7.49
N ILE A 183 7.28 0.99 -7.10
CA ILE A 183 6.12 0.91 -6.20
C ILE A 183 5.08 -0.04 -6.79
N ASN A 184 4.70 0.13 -8.06
CA ASN A 184 3.71 -0.70 -8.71
C ASN A 184 4.13 -2.18 -8.74
N SER A 185 5.40 -2.44 -9.07
CA SER A 185 5.98 -3.78 -9.05
C SER A 185 5.94 -4.42 -7.66
N ASN A 186 6.36 -3.69 -6.63
CA ASN A 186 6.37 -4.20 -5.25
C ASN A 186 4.95 -4.46 -4.75
N LEU A 187 4.00 -3.57 -5.03
CA LEU A 187 2.60 -3.77 -4.66
C LEU A 187 1.96 -4.96 -5.38
N HIS A 188 2.25 -5.18 -6.67
CA HIS A 188 1.81 -6.39 -7.37
C HIS A 188 2.42 -7.66 -6.78
N LYS A 189 3.70 -7.61 -6.37
CA LYS A 189 4.38 -8.71 -5.69
C LYS A 189 3.71 -8.99 -4.34
N THR A 190 3.57 -7.99 -3.47
CA THR A 190 2.92 -8.12 -2.15
C THR A 190 1.48 -8.62 -2.29
N ALA A 191 0.71 -8.11 -3.25
CA ALA A 191 -0.63 -8.62 -3.52
C ALA A 191 -0.59 -10.10 -3.89
N THR A 192 0.34 -10.51 -4.76
CA THR A 192 0.47 -11.92 -5.18
C THR A 192 0.91 -12.82 -4.00
N GLU A 193 1.82 -12.35 -3.15
CA GLU A 193 2.22 -13.04 -1.92
C GLU A 193 1.06 -13.19 -0.94
N LEU A 194 0.24 -12.15 -0.75
CA LEU A 194 -0.99 -12.21 0.05
C LEU A 194 -1.93 -13.32 -0.46
N PHE A 195 -2.23 -13.33 -1.77
CA PHE A 195 -3.09 -14.37 -2.35
C PHE A 195 -2.47 -15.77 -2.22
N SER A 196 -1.14 -15.89 -2.30
CA SER A 196 -0.44 -17.18 -2.16
C SER A 196 -0.46 -17.68 -0.72
N ALA A 197 -0.19 -16.80 0.25
CA ALA A 197 -0.29 -17.10 1.68
C ALA A 197 -1.71 -17.54 2.07
N PHE A 198 -2.73 -16.93 1.44
CA PHE A 198 -4.11 -17.38 1.61
C PHE A 198 -4.33 -18.75 0.96
N GLY A 199 -3.75 -19.04 -0.19
CA GLY A 199 -3.91 -20.35 -0.85
C GLY A 199 -3.25 -21.51 -0.08
N GLU A 200 -2.05 -21.30 0.46
CA GLU A 200 -1.25 -22.34 1.13
C GLU A 200 -1.84 -22.79 2.48
N GLU A 201 -2.49 -21.89 3.21
CA GLU A 201 -3.14 -22.20 4.50
C GLU A 201 -4.49 -22.90 4.37
N LEU A 202 -5.00 -23.03 3.14
CA LEU A 202 -6.32 -23.57 2.85
C LEU A 202 -6.27 -24.94 2.15
N LEU A 203 -5.08 -25.54 2.06
CA LEU A 203 -4.79 -26.90 1.58
C LEU A 203 -4.33 -27.80 2.73
#